data_AF-A0A7W7GEY3-F1
#
_entry.id   AF-A0A7W7GEY3-F1
#
_cell.length_a   1.000
_cell.length_b   1.000
_cell.length_c   1.000
_cell.angle_alpha   90.00
_cell.angle_beta   90.00
_cell.angle_gamma   90.00
#
_symmetry.space_group_name_H-M   'P 1'
#
loop_
_entity.id
_entity.type
_entity.pdbx_description
1 polymer ?
#
loop_
_entity_poly.entity_id
_entity_poly.type
_entity_poly.pdbx_seq_one_letter_code
_entity_poly.pdbx_strand_id
1 'polypeptide(L)'
;MLRYREALGLLPATRSKGAHRRYGPDELAAVTQAMDLERRFDVSPAELAFGLRVLSEPAVAHAVRELGLRIGRIHAPRRALDFEKEKALRLLRQGR
;
A
#
# COMPACT_ATOMS: atom_id res chain seq x y z
N MET A 1 11.22 -18.46 0.60
CA MET A 1 12.03 -18.50 -0.64
C MET A 1 12.15 -17.10 -1.23
N LEU A 2 13.37 -16.58 -1.41
CA LEU A 2 13.63 -15.24 -1.98
C LEU A 2 13.12 -15.09 -3.43
N ARG A 3 13.17 -16.17 -4.22
CA ARG A 3 12.69 -16.22 -5.61
C ARG A 3 11.19 -15.94 -5.75
N TYR A 4 10.39 -16.38 -4.77
CA TYR A 4 8.94 -16.13 -4.75
C TYR A 4 8.64 -14.66 -4.43
N ARG A 5 9.40 -14.05 -3.51
CA ARG A 5 9.26 -12.63 -3.15
C ARG A 5 9.66 -11.67 -4.28
N GLU A 6 10.71 -12.00 -5.03
CA GLU A 6 11.09 -11.24 -6.22
C GLU A 6 10.03 -11.32 -7.33
N ALA A 7 9.43 -12.50 -7.55
CA ALA A 7 8.34 -12.66 -8.52
C ALA A 7 7.09 -11.83 -8.15
N LEU A 8 6.89 -11.57 -6.87
CA LEU A 8 5.80 -10.76 -6.33
C LEU A 8 6.10 -9.25 -6.30
N GLY A 9 7.30 -8.81 -6.71
CA GLY A 9 7.67 -7.39 -6.69
C GLY A 9 8.00 -6.84 -5.30
N LEU A 10 8.20 -7.70 -4.30
CA LEU A 10 8.58 -7.32 -2.93
C LEU A 10 10.06 -6.93 -2.80
N LEU A 11 10.83 -7.04 -3.88
CA LEU A 11 12.24 -6.67 -3.94
C LEU A 11 12.47 -5.82 -5.19
N PRO A 12 13.28 -4.76 -5.12
CA PRO A 12 13.71 -4.07 -6.32
C PRO A 12 14.38 -5.08 -7.25
N ALA A 13 14.03 -5.03 -8.54
CA ALA A 13 14.58 -5.94 -9.53
C ALA A 13 16.08 -5.66 -9.69
N THR A 14 16.93 -6.29 -8.88
CA THR A 14 18.38 -6.35 -9.08
C THR A 14 18.71 -7.27 -10.27
N ARG A 15 18.07 -7.02 -11.42
CA ARG A 15 18.41 -7.64 -12.70
C ARG A 15 19.51 -6.82 -13.35
N SER A 16 20.77 -7.11 -13.01
CA SER A 16 21.81 -6.98 -14.03
C SER A 16 21.64 -8.18 -14.97
N LYS A 17 21.46 -7.93 -16.28
CA LYS A 17 21.38 -9.00 -17.27
C LYS A 17 22.68 -9.81 -17.24
N GLY A 18 22.63 -11.07 -16.76
CA GLY A 18 23.69 -12.05 -16.94
C GLY A 18 24.71 -12.25 -15.81
N ALA A 19 24.56 -11.62 -14.64
CA ALA A 19 25.43 -11.90 -13.48
C ALA A 19 24.62 -12.39 -12.28
N HIS A 20 25.22 -13.30 -11.48
CA HIS A 20 24.64 -13.82 -10.23
C HIS A 20 23.99 -12.69 -9.42
N ARG A 21 22.71 -12.85 -9.08
CA ARG A 21 21.94 -11.86 -8.29
C ARG A 21 22.71 -11.55 -7.02
N ARG A 22 23.22 -10.32 -6.90
CA ARG A 22 23.83 -9.83 -5.67
C ARG A 22 22.75 -9.10 -4.89
N TYR A 23 22.38 -9.66 -3.74
CA TYR A 23 21.60 -8.95 -2.73
C TYR A 23 22.60 -8.23 -1.84
N GLY A 24 22.57 -6.90 -1.86
CA GLY A 24 23.34 -6.06 -0.96
C GLY A 24 22.70 -5.96 0.42
N PRO A 25 23.32 -5.19 1.33
CA PRO A 25 22.81 -4.98 2.69
C PRO A 25 21.38 -4.43 2.72
N ASP A 26 21.07 -3.52 1.79
CA ASP A 26 19.76 -2.85 1.71
C ASP A 26 18.65 -3.82 1.29
N GLU A 27 18.92 -4.71 0.33
CA GLU A 27 17.96 -5.74 -0.06
C GLU A 27 17.73 -6.75 1.07
N LEU A 28 18.78 -7.11 1.81
CA LEU A 28 18.65 -8.00 2.98
C LEU A 28 17.84 -7.34 4.11
N ALA A 29 18.05 -6.04 4.35
CA ALA A 29 17.24 -5.27 5.29
C ALA A 29 15.76 -5.22 4.88
N ALA A 30 15.47 -4.99 3.60
CA ALA A 30 14.10 -4.98 3.07
C ALA A 30 13.41 -6.36 3.20
N VAL A 31 14.13 -7.46 2.94
CA VAL A 31 13.59 -8.82 3.17
C VAL A 31 13.27 -9.05 4.64
N THR A 32 14.17 -8.61 5.54
CA THR A 32 13.99 -8.78 6.98
C THR A 32 12.75 -8.04 7.46
N GLN A 33 12.59 -6.78 7.01
CA GLN A 33 11.40 -5.97 7.30
C GLN A 33 10.12 -6.63 6.75
N ALA A 34 10.15 -7.15 5.53
CA ALA A 34 9.00 -7.86 4.95
C ALA A 34 8.62 -9.10 5.77
N MET A 35 9.60 -9.90 6.20
CA MET A 35 9.37 -11.08 7.05
C MET A 35 8.78 -10.72 8.41
N ASP A 36 9.22 -9.61 9.00
CA ASP A 36 8.67 -9.12 10.26
C ASP A 36 7.20 -8.69 10.11
N LEU A 37 6.83 -8.04 9.00
CA LEU A 37 5.45 -7.68 8.70
C LEU A 37 4.57 -8.93 8.48
N GLU A 38 5.06 -9.90 7.70
CA GLU A 38 4.37 -11.17 7.47
C GLU A 38 4.04 -11.88 8.78
N ARG A 39 5.03 -12.00 9.69
CA ARG A 39 4.83 -12.62 11.00
C ARG A 39 3.90 -11.80 11.90
N ARG A 40 4.05 -10.47 11.93
CA ARG A 40 3.29 -9.59 12.83
C ARG A 40 1.80 -9.55 12.48
N PHE A 41 1.48 -9.60 11.19
CA PHE A 41 0.10 -9.48 10.71
C PHE A 41 -0.50 -10.83 10.28
N ASP A 42 0.25 -11.92 10.44
CA ASP A 42 -0.13 -13.26 10.00
C ASP A 42 -0.59 -13.28 8.53
N VAL A 43 0.21 -12.63 7.67
CA VAL A 43 -0.07 -12.51 6.24
C VAL A 43 0.96 -13.27 5.43
N SER A 44 0.50 -13.88 4.35
CA SER A 44 1.37 -14.48 3.35
C SER A 44 2.16 -13.41 2.58
N PRO A 45 3.29 -13.78 1.96
CA PRO A 45 4.03 -12.86 1.08
C PRO A 45 3.17 -12.30 -0.06
N ALA A 46 2.20 -13.08 -0.56
CA ALA A 46 1.33 -12.63 -1.66
C ALA A 46 0.36 -11.54 -1.20
N GLU A 47 -0.17 -11.64 0.02
CA GLU A 47 -1.03 -10.61 0.61
C GLU A 47 -0.26 -9.33 0.90
N LEU A 48 0.97 -9.44 1.40
CA LEU A 48 1.84 -8.28 1.59
C LEU A 48 2.15 -7.59 0.25
N ALA A 49 2.46 -8.36 -0.79
CA ALA A 49 2.70 -7.83 -2.13
C ALA A 49 1.46 -7.14 -2.71
N PHE A 50 0.27 -7.74 -2.52
CA PHE A 50 -0.98 -7.11 -2.91
C PHE A 50 -1.24 -5.82 -2.13
N GLY A 51 -0.93 -5.78 -0.84
CA GLY A 51 -0.97 -4.56 -0.03
C GLY A 51 -0.08 -3.45 -0.58
N LEU A 52 1.14 -3.77 -1.01
CA LEU A 52 2.01 -2.80 -1.67
C LEU A 52 1.44 -2.32 -3.01
N ARG A 53 0.83 -3.20 -3.81
CA ARG A 53 0.13 -2.82 -5.05
C ARG A 53 -1.05 -1.89 -4.79
N VAL A 54 -1.83 -2.12 -3.74
CA VAL A 54 -2.91 -1.22 -3.30
C VAL A 54 -2.36 0.17 -2.95
N LEU A 55 -1.13 0.26 -2.42
CA LEU A 55 -0.49 1.53 -2.09
C LEU A 55 0.16 2.23 -3.29
N SER A 56 0.61 1.50 -4.30
CA SER A 56 1.38 2.05 -5.44
C SER A 56 0.58 2.18 -6.75
N GLU A 57 -0.47 1.39 -6.96
CA GLU A 57 -1.29 1.38 -8.18
C GLU A 57 -2.66 2.04 -7.90
N PRO A 58 -2.94 3.27 -8.40
CA PRO A 58 -4.18 3.99 -8.11
C PRO A 58 -5.46 3.23 -8.54
N ALA A 59 -5.40 2.49 -9.64
CA ALA A 59 -6.52 1.70 -10.13
C ALA A 59 -6.87 0.53 -9.17
N VAL A 60 -5.85 -0.14 -8.62
CA VAL A 60 -6.04 -1.22 -7.64
C VAL A 60 -6.60 -0.65 -6.34
N ALA A 61 -6.08 0.49 -5.87
CA ALA A 61 -6.58 1.18 -4.69
C ALA A 61 -8.08 1.52 -4.81
N HIS A 62 -8.49 2.05 -5.97
CA HIS A 62 -9.89 2.39 -6.23
C HIS A 62 -10.79 1.15 -6.18
N ALA A 63 -10.44 0.08 -6.90
CA ALA A 63 -11.22 -1.15 -6.94
C ALA A 63 -11.37 -1.81 -5.56
N VAL A 64 -10.28 -1.90 -4.79
CA VAL A 64 -10.33 -2.45 -3.42
C VAL A 64 -11.16 -1.58 -2.49
N ARG A 65 -11.10 -0.25 -2.64
CA ARG A 65 -11.93 0.68 -1.86
C ARG A 65 -13.41 0.53 -2.18
N GLU A 66 -13.78 0.43 -3.45
CA GLU A 66 -15.17 0.17 -3.86
C GLU A 66 -15.71 -1.14 -3.27
N LEU A 67 -14.91 -2.21 -3.32
CA LEU A 67 -15.27 -3.47 -2.68
C LEU A 67 -15.46 -3.29 -1.17
N GLY A 68 -14.53 -2.60 -0.50
CA GLY A 68 -14.60 -2.32 0.93
C GLY A 68 -15.85 -1.54 1.34
N LEU A 69 -16.28 -0.58 0.51
CA LEU A 69 -17.54 0.15 0.69
C LEU A 69 -18.75 -0.77 0.51
N ARG A 70 -18.74 -1.61 -0.54
CA ARG A 70 -19.85 -2.53 -0.86
C ARG A 70 -20.08 -3.58 0.23
N ILE A 71 -19.01 -4.11 0.83
CA ILE A 71 -19.09 -5.08 1.93
C ILE A 71 -19.22 -4.43 3.31
N GLY A 72 -19.23 -3.08 3.38
CA GLY A 72 -19.39 -2.33 4.62
C GLY A 72 -18.17 -2.33 5.55
N ARG A 73 -16.99 -2.80 5.09
CA ARG A 73 -15.74 -2.76 5.87
C ARG A 73 -15.07 -1.40 5.87
N ILE A 74 -15.27 -0.62 4.80
CA ILE A 74 -14.85 0.76 4.72
C ILE A 74 -16.12 1.61 4.83
N HIS A 75 -16.12 2.57 5.74
CA HIS A 75 -17.19 3.56 5.79
C HIS A 75 -16.82 4.74 4.90
N ALA A 76 -17.72 5.13 4.00
CA ALA A 76 -17.57 6.40 3.32
C ALA A 76 -17.52 7.52 4.38
N PRO A 77 -16.62 8.51 4.26
CA PRO A 77 -16.69 9.69 5.10
C PRO A 77 -18.12 10.25 4.96
N ARG A 78 -18.79 10.44 6.10
CA ARG A 78 -20.14 11.00 6.14
C ARG A 78 -20.03 12.40 5.52
N ARG A 79 -20.59 12.57 4.31
CA ARG A 79 -20.65 13.83 3.54
C ARG A 79 -21.11 15.05 4.38
N ALA A 80 -21.80 14.83 5.50
CA ALA A 80 -22.14 15.86 6.47
C ALA A 80 -20.92 16.61 7.04
N LEU A 81 -19.78 15.93 7.25
CA LEU A 81 -18.55 16.56 7.74
C LEU A 81 -17.85 17.39 6.66
N ASP A 82 -18.00 17.00 5.39
CA ASP A 82 -17.44 17.74 4.25
C ASP A 82 -18.19 19.07 4.03
N PHE A 83 -19.51 19.07 4.20
CA PHE A 83 -20.32 20.29 4.14
C PHE A 83 -19.94 21.29 5.23
N GLU A 84 -19.79 20.83 6.47
CA GLU A 84 -19.36 21.69 7.59
C GLU A 84 -17.93 22.21 7.40
N LYS A 85 -17.03 21.39 6.86
CA LYS A 85 -15.67 21.82 6.52
C LYS A 85 -15.65 22.87 5.41
N GLU A 86 -16.43 22.70 4.35
CA GLU A 86 -16.57 23.69 3.28
C GLU A 86 -17.17 25.00 3.78
N LYS A 87 -18.18 24.93 4.64
CA LYS A 87 -18.79 26.10 5.28
C LYS A 87 -17.77 26.86 6.12
N ALA A 88 -17.02 26.17 6.97
CA ALA A 88 -15.97 26.78 7.79
C ALA A 88 -14.88 27.44 6.93
N LEU A 89 -14.46 26.80 5.84
CA LEU A 89 -13.48 27.36 4.89
C LEU A 89 -14.00 28.60 4.17
N ARG A 90 -15.29 28.66 3.83
CA ARG A 90 -15.90 29.88 3.24
C ARG A 90 -15.93 31.03 4.24
N LEU A 91 -16.29 30.76 5.49
CA LEU A 91 -16.34 31.78 6.55
C LEU A 91 -14.95 32.37 6.84
N LEU A 92 -13.90 31.53 6.86
CA LEU A 92 -12.52 31.99 7.01
C LEU A 92 -12.01 32.84 5.84
N ARG A 93 -12.51 32.60 4.62
CA ARG A 93 -12.17 33.40 3.43
C ARG A 93 -12.92 34.72 3.35
N GLN A 94 -14.10 34.82 3.96
CA GLN A 94 -14.94 36.03 3.96
C GLN A 94 -14.63 36.98 5.13
N GLY A 95 -13.93 36.50 6.18
CA GLY A 95 -13.55 37.30 7.35
C GLY A 95 -12.18 37.98 7.25
N ARG A 96 -11.63 38.17 6.04
CA ARG A 96 -10.35 38.84 5.78
C ARG A 96 -10.57 39.98 4.79
#